data_AF-A0A9P6F5Z9-F1
#
_entry.id   AF-A0A9P6F5Z9-F1
#
_cell.length_a   1.000
_cell.length_b   1.000
_cell.length_c   1.000
_cell.angle_alpha   90.00
_cell.angle_beta   90.00
_cell.angle_gamma   90.00
#
_symmetry.space_group_name_H-M   'P 1'
#
loop_
_entity.id
_entity.type
_entity.pdbx_description
1 polymer ?
#
loop_
_entity_poly.entity_id
_entity_poly.type
_entity_poly.pdbx_seq_one_letter_code
_entity_poly.pdbx_strand_id
1 'polypeptide(L)'
;MQYLLMDDGYDYEDEEVDSDMILTKYSNSVAQQKRAYDRLAELKRLKSLQLGPRQPRGIGYYPEDLRREDTLELTLESGLDRLSELKRLEVFAFEGTSHGVGKAEVEWMAENWPRLRELRGLKGSREAKELKEYMNQLRPDVVLSDFLEIP
;
A
#
# COMPACT_ATOMS: atom_id res chain seq x y z
N MET A 1 19.90 -11.53 23.08
CA MET A 1 18.89 -10.59 22.54
C MET A 1 18.46 -9.72 23.69
N GLN A 2 18.71 -8.42 23.59
CA GLN A 2 18.55 -7.44 24.65
C GLN A 2 17.58 -6.40 24.10
N TYR A 3 16.33 -6.44 24.55
CA TYR A 3 15.34 -5.40 24.24
C TYR A 3 15.66 -4.20 25.13
N LEU A 4 16.10 -3.11 24.51
CA LEU A 4 16.19 -1.81 25.17
C LEU A 4 14.76 -1.23 25.17
N LEU A 5 14.08 -1.43 26.30
CA LEU A 5 12.88 -0.69 26.66
C LEU A 5 13.31 0.77 26.86
N MET A 6 12.75 1.68 26.07
CA MET A 6 12.73 3.08 26.45
C MET A 6 11.78 3.19 27.65
N ASP A 7 12.28 3.85 28.68
CA ASP A 7 11.64 4.11 29.96
C ASP A 7 10.88 5.44 29.85
N ASP A 8 9.81 5.46 29.07
CA ASP A 8 8.81 6.51 29.11
C ASP A 8 7.79 6.11 30.17
N GLY A 9 8.06 6.54 31.42
CA GLY A 9 7.31 6.26 32.64
C GLY A 9 5.84 6.70 32.63
N TYR A 10 5.06 6.14 31.71
CA TYR A 10 3.61 6.07 31.74
C TYR A 10 3.24 4.78 32.46
N ASP A 11 2.65 4.95 33.64
CA ASP A 11 1.97 3.90 34.38
C ASP A 11 0.77 3.46 33.52
N TYR A 12 0.99 2.48 32.63
CA TYR A 12 -0.11 1.77 31.98
C TYR A 12 -0.74 0.91 33.06
N GLU A 13 -1.62 1.52 33.87
CA GLU A 13 -2.63 0.75 34.58
C GLU A 13 -3.28 -0.17 33.54
N ASP A 14 -3.40 -1.47 33.86
CA ASP A 14 -4.02 -2.51 33.04
C ASP A 14 -5.48 -2.13 32.71
N GLU A 15 -5.68 -1.19 31.77
CA GLU A 15 -6.97 -0.99 31.12
C GLU A 15 -7.18 -2.23 30.25
N GLU A 16 -8.08 -3.13 30.70
CA GLU A 16 -8.64 -4.17 29.86
C GLU A 16 -9.09 -3.53 28.55
N VAL A 17 -8.27 -3.68 27.51
CA VAL A 17 -8.58 -3.08 26.22
C VAL A 17 -9.80 -3.83 25.69
N ASP A 18 -10.95 -3.14 25.73
CA ASP A 18 -12.23 -3.69 25.29
C ASP A 18 -12.08 -4.20 23.85
N SER A 19 -12.09 -5.52 23.73
CA SER A 19 -11.90 -6.20 22.44
C SER A 19 -13.02 -5.84 21.47
N ASP A 20 -14.23 -5.57 21.95
CA ASP A 20 -15.34 -5.13 21.11
C ASP A 20 -15.10 -3.71 20.57
N MET A 21 -14.48 -2.84 21.37
CA MET A 21 -14.07 -1.51 20.93
C MET A 21 -12.99 -1.59 19.83
N ILE A 22 -11.99 -2.47 19.98
CA ILE A 22 -10.94 -2.67 18.94
C ILE A 22 -11.56 -3.20 17.65
N LEU A 23 -12.40 -4.24 17.73
CA LEU A 23 -13.05 -4.86 16.57
C LEU A 23 -13.97 -3.87 15.85
N THR A 24 -14.67 -3.02 16.60
CA THR A 24 -15.54 -1.98 16.04
C THR A 24 -14.73 -0.90 15.32
N LYS A 25 -13.61 -0.44 15.90
CA LYS A 25 -12.70 0.53 15.24
C LYS A 25 -12.13 -0.06 13.95
N TYR A 26 -11.66 -1.31 13.97
CA TYR A 26 -11.13 -2.00 12.80
C TYR A 26 -12.18 -2.13 11.69
N SER A 27 -13.38 -2.60 12.03
CA SER A 27 -14.48 -2.77 11.06
C SER A 27 -14.89 -1.45 10.40
N ASN A 28 -14.93 -0.36 11.18
CA ASN A 28 -15.22 0.98 10.66
C ASN A 28 -14.12 1.49 9.72
N SER A 29 -12.85 1.21 10.04
CA SER A 29 -11.72 1.52 9.15
C SER A 29 -11.86 0.81 7.80
N VAL A 30 -12.09 -0.51 7.81
CA VAL A 30 -12.28 -1.30 6.57
C VAL A 30 -13.46 -0.78 5.74
N ALA A 31 -14.58 -0.45 6.39
CA ALA A 31 -15.74 0.12 5.69
C ALA A 31 -15.42 1.47 5.04
N GLN A 32 -14.64 2.32 5.71
CA GLN A 32 -14.20 3.60 5.16
C GLN A 32 -13.25 3.42 3.98
N GLN A 33 -12.30 2.49 4.07
CA GLN A 33 -11.39 2.15 2.98
C GLN A 33 -12.15 1.65 1.75
N LYS A 34 -13.12 0.74 1.93
CA LYS A 34 -13.98 0.24 0.85
C LYS A 34 -14.73 1.36 0.13
N ARG A 35 -15.26 2.34 0.87
CA ARG A 35 -15.91 3.52 0.28
C ARG A 35 -14.93 4.39 -0.52
N ALA A 36 -13.70 4.56 -0.04
CA ALA A 36 -12.67 5.29 -0.79
C ALA A 36 -12.33 4.56 -2.09
N TYR A 37 -12.19 3.24 -2.05
CA TYR A 37 -11.97 2.41 -3.24
C TYR A 37 -13.14 2.48 -4.22
N ASP A 38 -14.38 2.47 -3.76
CA ASP A 38 -15.56 2.63 -4.63
C ASP A 38 -15.51 3.96 -5.39
N ARG A 39 -15.15 5.05 -4.71
CA ARG A 39 -14.99 6.36 -5.37
C ARG A 39 -13.85 6.39 -6.37
N LEU A 40 -12.74 5.73 -6.07
CA LEU A 40 -11.63 5.62 -7.02
C LEU A 40 -12.01 4.78 -8.25
N ALA A 41 -12.78 3.71 -8.07
CA ALA A 41 -13.25 2.83 -9.15
C ALA A 41 -14.17 3.55 -10.16
N GLU A 42 -14.87 4.61 -9.75
CA GLU A 42 -15.67 5.45 -10.64
C GLU A 42 -14.81 6.20 -11.69
N LEU A 43 -13.51 6.37 -11.43
CA LEU A 43 -12.58 7.09 -12.31
C LEU A 43 -12.07 6.20 -13.46
N LYS A 44 -12.97 5.64 -14.27
CA LYS A 44 -12.66 4.65 -15.34
C LYS A 44 -11.68 5.13 -16.43
N ARG A 45 -11.38 6.43 -16.48
CA ARG A 45 -10.41 7.05 -17.40
C ARG A 45 -9.05 7.31 -16.76
N LEU A 46 -8.89 6.98 -15.48
CA LEU A 46 -7.66 7.17 -14.73
C LEU A 46 -6.53 6.35 -15.35
N LYS A 47 -5.39 7.02 -15.55
CA LYS A 47 -4.17 6.43 -16.11
C LYS A 47 -3.05 6.32 -15.09
N SER A 48 -3.03 7.20 -14.11
CA SER A 48 -2.02 7.22 -13.06
C SER A 48 -2.72 7.37 -11.72
N LEU A 49 -2.42 6.46 -10.80
CA LEU A 49 -2.90 6.49 -9.43
C LEU A 49 -1.69 6.45 -8.51
N GLN A 50 -1.56 7.50 -7.68
CA GLN A 50 -0.51 7.59 -6.68
C GLN A 50 -1.15 7.64 -5.29
N LEU A 51 -0.91 6.59 -4.50
CA LEU A 51 -1.39 6.43 -3.13
C LEU A 51 -0.18 6.48 -2.19
N GLY A 52 0.16 7.67 -1.72
CA GLY A 52 1.30 7.86 -0.83
C GLY A 52 1.66 9.33 -0.70
N PRO A 53 2.41 9.71 0.34
CA PRO A 53 2.92 11.06 0.43
C PRO A 53 3.76 11.38 -0.80
N ARG A 54 3.59 12.58 -1.35
CA ARG A 54 4.48 13.05 -2.41
C ARG A 54 5.89 13.17 -1.84
N GLN A 55 6.84 12.42 -2.38
CA GLN A 55 8.23 12.46 -1.95
C GLN A 55 8.75 13.90 -1.97
N PRO A 56 9.19 14.47 -0.82
CA PRO A 56 9.86 15.75 -0.81
C PRO A 56 11.06 15.64 -1.75
N ARG A 57 11.16 16.56 -2.72
CA ARG A 57 12.28 16.57 -3.68
C ARG A 57 13.59 16.63 -2.89
N GLY A 58 14.54 15.76 -3.25
CA GLY A 58 15.90 15.78 -2.70
C GLY A 58 16.14 14.93 -1.46
N ILE A 59 15.13 14.20 -0.95
CA ILE A 59 15.33 13.26 0.15
C ILE A 59 15.23 11.82 -0.39
N GLY A 60 16.38 11.16 -0.52
CA GLY A 60 16.50 9.79 -1.05
C GLY A 60 15.99 8.69 -0.12
N TYR A 61 15.49 9.05 1.05
CA TYR A 61 15.00 8.12 2.06
C TYR A 61 13.82 8.74 2.81
N TYR A 62 12.71 8.00 2.93
CA TYR A 62 11.67 8.33 3.90
C TYR A 62 12.10 7.75 5.24
N PRO A 63 12.25 8.57 6.31
CA PRO A 63 12.32 8.05 7.67
C PRO A 63 11.14 7.08 7.86
N GLU A 64 11.40 5.89 8.42
CA GLU A 64 10.33 4.92 8.66
C GLU A 64 9.21 5.53 9.51
N ASP A 65 9.57 6.47 10.38
CA ASP A 65 8.70 7.25 11.26
C ASP A 65 7.72 8.19 10.52
N LEU A 66 7.90 8.40 9.21
CA LEU A 66 6.98 9.17 8.36
C LEU A 66 6.05 8.27 7.52
N ARG A 67 6.14 6.94 7.65
CA ARG A 67 5.14 6.04 7.08
C ARG A 67 3.81 6.34 7.76
N ARG A 68 2.85 6.83 6.98
CA ARG A 68 1.52 7.15 7.50
C ARG A 68 0.76 5.85 7.73
N GLU A 69 0.48 5.56 8.99
CA GLU A 69 -0.40 4.46 9.41
C GLU A 69 -1.86 4.71 8.94
N ASP A 70 -2.25 5.97 8.73
CA ASP A 70 -3.56 6.38 8.22
C ASP A 70 -3.64 6.40 6.67
N THR A 71 -3.12 5.38 6.00
CA THR A 71 -3.26 5.25 4.53
C THR A 71 -4.17 4.09 4.14
N LEU A 72 -4.64 4.09 2.89
CA LEU A 72 -5.43 2.96 2.38
C LEU A 72 -4.56 1.69 2.41
N GLU A 73 -5.03 0.64 3.08
CA GLU A 73 -4.38 -0.66 3.03
C GLU A 73 -4.48 -1.20 1.63
N LEU A 74 -3.37 -1.63 1.06
CA LEU A 74 -3.33 -2.15 -0.30
C LEU A 74 -3.49 -3.66 -0.31
N THR A 75 -4.60 -4.15 0.25
CA THR A 75 -4.93 -5.59 0.37
C THR A 75 -6.27 -5.90 -0.30
N LEU A 76 -6.48 -7.15 -0.71
CA LEU A 76 -7.79 -7.55 -1.24
C LEU A 76 -8.90 -7.45 -0.18
N GLU A 77 -8.58 -7.72 1.08
CA GLU A 77 -9.54 -7.65 2.20
C GLU A 77 -10.09 -6.23 2.44
N SER A 78 -9.22 -5.22 2.33
CA SER A 78 -9.56 -3.80 2.49
C SER A 78 -10.28 -3.20 1.28
N GLY A 79 -10.29 -3.91 0.14
CA GLY A 79 -11.08 -3.56 -1.04
C GLY A 79 -10.29 -3.15 -2.27
N LEU A 80 -9.00 -3.49 -2.36
CA LEU A 80 -8.20 -3.28 -3.57
C LEU A 80 -8.88 -3.85 -4.83
N ASP A 81 -9.59 -4.97 -4.68
CA ASP A 81 -10.35 -5.67 -5.72
C ASP A 81 -11.41 -4.80 -6.42
N ARG A 82 -11.94 -3.80 -5.72
CA ARG A 82 -12.90 -2.82 -6.24
C ARG A 82 -12.31 -1.95 -7.34
N LEU A 83 -10.98 -1.80 -7.39
CA LEU A 83 -10.28 -1.08 -8.45
C LEU A 83 -10.15 -1.89 -9.76
N SER A 84 -10.75 -3.07 -9.85
CA SER A 84 -10.74 -3.91 -11.06
C SER A 84 -11.25 -3.17 -12.31
N GLU A 85 -12.16 -2.22 -12.16
CA GLU A 85 -12.73 -1.43 -13.27
C GLU A 85 -11.75 -0.43 -13.90
N LEU A 86 -10.61 -0.15 -13.25
CA LEU A 86 -9.59 0.78 -13.75
C LEU A 86 -8.75 0.17 -14.88
N LYS A 87 -9.39 -0.34 -15.93
CA LYS A 87 -8.76 -1.03 -17.08
C LYS A 87 -7.81 -0.14 -17.90
N ARG A 88 -7.83 1.17 -17.65
CA ARG A 88 -6.96 2.17 -18.30
C ARG A 88 -5.79 2.61 -17.44
N LEU A 89 -5.64 2.05 -16.24
CA LEU A 89 -4.52 2.35 -15.37
C LEU A 89 -3.22 1.91 -16.04
N GLU A 90 -2.29 2.85 -16.18
CA GLU A 90 -0.96 2.66 -16.77
C GLU A 90 0.12 2.72 -15.69
N VAL A 91 -0.06 3.55 -14.66
CA VAL A 91 0.90 3.72 -13.56
C VAL A 91 0.18 3.56 -12.23
N PHE A 92 0.71 2.68 -11.37
CA PHE A 92 0.29 2.55 -9.98
C PHE A 92 1.49 2.74 -9.06
N ALA A 93 1.38 3.72 -8.17
CA ALA A 93 2.49 4.18 -7.33
C ALA A 93 2.02 4.26 -5.87
N PHE A 94 2.69 3.54 -4.98
CA PHE A 94 2.40 3.53 -3.55
C PHE A 94 3.65 3.67 -2.69
N GLU A 95 4.62 4.45 -3.15
CA GLU A 95 5.83 4.69 -2.36
C GLU A 95 5.50 5.45 -1.07
N GLY A 96 6.18 5.06 0.02
CA GLY A 96 6.06 5.75 1.31
C GLY A 96 4.79 5.38 2.10
N THR A 97 4.00 4.41 1.65
CA THR A 97 2.92 3.82 2.45
C THR A 97 3.40 2.54 3.14
N SER A 98 2.94 2.30 4.36
CA SER A 98 2.97 0.95 4.92
C SER A 98 1.93 0.12 4.17
N HIS A 99 2.37 -0.78 3.29
CA HIS A 99 1.47 -1.51 2.40
C HIS A 99 1.40 -3.00 2.78
N GLY A 100 0.21 -3.59 2.68
CA GLY A 100 -0.02 -5.02 2.87
C GLY A 100 0.08 -5.86 1.59
N VAL A 101 0.67 -5.32 0.51
CA VAL A 101 0.76 -6.00 -0.79
C VAL A 101 1.58 -7.28 -0.65
N GLY A 102 0.92 -8.43 -0.82
CA GLY A 102 1.54 -9.74 -0.95
C GLY A 102 1.46 -10.30 -2.37
N LYS A 103 1.71 -11.61 -2.51
CA LYS A 103 1.65 -12.29 -3.81
C LYS A 103 0.24 -12.28 -4.41
N ALA A 104 -0.80 -12.46 -3.59
CA ALA A 104 -2.19 -12.47 -4.04
C ALA A 104 -2.58 -11.11 -4.64
N GLU A 105 -2.17 -10.01 -4.00
CA GLU A 105 -2.39 -8.66 -4.50
C GLU A 105 -1.64 -8.44 -5.82
N VAL A 106 -0.39 -8.87 -5.93
CA VAL A 106 0.40 -8.76 -7.17
C VAL A 106 -0.23 -9.55 -8.32
N GLU A 107 -0.65 -10.78 -8.07
CA GLU A 107 -1.35 -11.62 -9.06
C GLU A 107 -2.66 -10.95 -9.51
N TRP A 108 -3.45 -10.47 -8.56
CA TRP A 108 -4.68 -9.75 -8.85
C TRP A 108 -4.44 -8.50 -9.71
N MET A 109 -3.40 -7.70 -9.40
CA MET A 109 -3.03 -6.51 -10.17
C MET A 109 -2.65 -6.88 -11.61
N ALA A 110 -1.86 -7.94 -11.78
CA ALA A 110 -1.40 -8.43 -13.08
C ALA A 110 -2.57 -8.85 -13.99
N GLU A 111 -3.57 -9.52 -13.42
CA GLU A 111 -4.77 -9.98 -14.13
C GLU A 111 -5.76 -8.84 -14.44
N ASN A 112 -5.97 -7.93 -13.49
CA ASN A 112 -7.08 -6.97 -13.56
C ASN A 112 -6.73 -5.65 -14.26
N TRP A 113 -5.45 -5.26 -14.29
CA TRP A 113 -4.99 -4.03 -14.93
C TRP A 113 -4.17 -4.34 -16.19
N PRO A 114 -4.84 -4.64 -17.33
CA PRO A 114 -4.18 -5.07 -18.55
C PRO A 114 -3.32 -3.99 -19.21
N ARG A 115 -3.52 -2.72 -18.84
CA ARG A 115 -2.75 -1.59 -19.35
C ARG A 115 -1.68 -1.10 -18.37
N LEU A 116 -1.50 -1.77 -17.24
CA LEU A 116 -0.45 -1.42 -16.30
C LEU A 116 0.90 -1.53 -17.03
N ARG A 117 1.70 -0.48 -16.93
CA ARG A 117 3.04 -0.35 -17.52
C ARG A 117 4.10 -0.10 -16.46
N GLU A 118 3.71 0.46 -15.32
CA GLU A 118 4.64 0.81 -14.26
C GLU A 118 4.02 0.59 -12.89
N LEU A 119 4.76 -0.12 -12.03
CA LEU A 119 4.43 -0.34 -10.63
C LEU A 119 5.54 0.21 -9.75
N ARG A 120 5.18 1.06 -8.79
CA ARG A 120 6.13 1.68 -7.85
C ARG A 120 5.67 1.48 -6.41
N GLY A 121 6.61 1.21 -5.50
CA GLY A 121 6.31 1.05 -4.07
C GLY A 121 6.99 -0.15 -3.40
N LEU A 122 7.32 -1.20 -4.17
CA LEU A 122 7.98 -2.40 -3.68
C LEU A 122 9.47 -2.14 -3.35
N LYS A 123 9.78 -1.62 -2.15
CA LYS A 123 11.17 -1.23 -1.78
C LYS A 123 11.66 -1.87 -0.48
N GLY A 124 12.98 -1.93 -0.34
CA GLY A 124 13.68 -2.03 0.94
C GLY A 124 13.75 -3.40 1.61
N SER A 125 12.76 -4.29 1.39
CA SER A 125 12.73 -5.61 2.04
C SER A 125 13.11 -6.76 1.09
N ARG A 126 13.48 -7.92 1.67
CA ARG A 126 13.65 -9.17 0.91
C ARG A 126 12.35 -9.59 0.24
N GLU A 127 11.25 -9.49 0.95
CA GLU A 127 9.90 -9.76 0.44
C GLU A 127 9.57 -8.89 -0.78
N ALA A 128 9.87 -7.59 -0.73
CA ALA A 128 9.65 -6.70 -1.86
C ALA A 128 10.44 -7.12 -3.12
N LYS A 129 11.64 -7.68 -2.97
CA LYS A 129 12.41 -8.25 -4.09
C LYS A 129 11.72 -9.49 -4.65
N GLU A 130 11.27 -10.40 -3.79
CA GLU A 130 10.54 -11.61 -4.19
C GLU A 130 9.23 -11.26 -4.93
N LEU A 131 8.50 -10.24 -4.47
CA LEU A 131 7.31 -9.72 -5.14
C LEU A 131 7.61 -9.09 -6.49
N LYS A 132 8.73 -8.37 -6.63
CA LYS A 132 9.18 -7.84 -7.92
C LYS A 132 9.50 -8.95 -8.90
N GLU A 133 10.26 -9.96 -8.48
CA GLU A 133 10.58 -11.12 -9.30
C GLU A 133 9.30 -11.85 -9.75
N TYR A 134 8.34 -12.01 -8.82
CA TYR A 134 7.05 -12.63 -9.11
C TYR A 134 6.22 -11.81 -10.12
N MET A 135 6.13 -10.49 -9.93
CA MET A 135 5.45 -9.61 -10.89
C MET A 135 6.11 -9.67 -12.27
N ASN A 136 7.45 -9.72 -12.32
CA ASN A 136 8.19 -9.83 -13.57
C ASN A 136 7.96 -11.17 -14.30
N GLN A 137 7.68 -12.26 -13.57
CA GLN A 137 7.27 -13.54 -14.17
C GLN A 137 5.88 -13.46 -14.79
N LEU A 138 4.94 -12.77 -14.13
CA LEU A 138 3.55 -12.63 -14.61
C LEU A 138 3.42 -11.62 -15.76
N ARG A 139 4.10 -10.48 -15.63
CA ARG A 139 3.99 -9.30 -16.49
C ARG A 139 5.38 -8.68 -16.72
N PRO A 140 6.24 -9.31 -17.55
CA PRO A 140 7.57 -8.78 -17.87
C PRO A 140 7.53 -7.46 -18.64
N ASP A 141 6.35 -7.05 -19.14
CA ASP A 141 6.10 -5.76 -19.78
C ASP A 141 5.92 -4.60 -18.78
N VAL A 142 5.73 -4.89 -17.49
CA VAL A 142 5.57 -3.88 -16.44
C VAL A 142 6.92 -3.49 -15.86
N VAL A 143 7.22 -2.20 -15.90
CA VAL A 143 8.41 -1.61 -15.29
C VAL A 143 8.22 -1.52 -13.78
N LEU A 144 9.17 -2.07 -13.02
CA LEU A 144 9.19 -2.03 -11.57
C LEU A 144 10.17 -0.97 -11.10
N SER A 145 9.69 0.27 -11.00
CA SER A 145 10.55 1.43 -10.76
C SER A 145 10.81 1.64 -9.27
N ASP A 146 12.08 1.87 -8.95
CA ASP A 146 12.52 2.31 -7.63
C ASP A 146 12.59 3.84 -7.48
N PHE A 147 12.37 4.61 -8.55
CA PHE A 147 12.46 6.07 -8.53
C PHE A 147 11.45 6.75 -9.44
N LEU A 148 11.02 7.95 -9.02
CA LEU A 148 10.34 8.95 -9.84
C LEU A 148 11.37 9.63 -10.75
N GLU A 149 11.87 8.96 -11.79
CA GLU A 149 12.41 9.70 -12.93
C GLU A 149 11.22 10.11 -13.81
N ILE A 150 10.61 11.23 -13.47
CA ILE A 150 9.77 11.96 -14.42
C ILE A 150 10.72 12.94 -15.14
N PRO A 151 10.79 12.95 -16.48
CA PRO A 151 11.57 13.93 -17.22
C PRO A 151 11.16 15.38 -16.95
#